data_AF-A0A6A6ZJT5-F1
#
_entry.id   AF-A0A6A6ZJT5-F1
#
_cell.length_a   1.000
_cell.length_b   1.000
_cell.length_c   1.000
_cell.angle_alpha   90.00
_cell.angle_beta   90.00
_cell.angle_gamma   90.00
#
_symmetry.space_group_name_H-M   'P 1'
#
loop_
_entity.id
_entity.type
_entity.pdbx_description
1 polymer ?
#
loop_
_entity_poly.entity_id
_entity_poly.type
_entity_poly.pdbx_seq_one_letter_code
_entity_poly.pdbx_strand_id
1 'polypeptide(L)'
;MDLLHNTDIANGENIKEGNFFQRCLEESKKCLVRLGEQLELRGRMDNVHDSELPKIWKIAQRFWPLIHHIYLATVYGDTNQIRNANTDKARASAHFEILVVPSSRSATNETHDQNLDRSISRRGANKTLLVTNKCDVTQVIKDINEEPFLTLQARLEEIRPQEEDLEDTDKDDEEANQTTADIDTYKEIVLKAARLAYILREGAKIQAHVQSKGIDQLSTSARQFQLCKARKPESPPILDIFATGIPALRIFLLGLPARTNYRALRNHIFDTLPDIVVKSKQLQVNFVGDEGYAQMRENLAHEIPILKDALMNLSTTLVQDRITLPWEEIRLRSTSSQC
;
A
#
# COMPACT_ATOMS: atom_id res chain seq x y z
N MET A 1 -8.83 11.98 17.58
CA MET A 1 -10.02 12.75 17.17
C MET A 1 -10.06 14.14 17.80
N ASP A 2 -9.27 14.41 18.84
CA ASP A 2 -9.28 15.70 19.57
C ASP A 2 -8.88 16.94 18.75
N LEU A 3 -8.27 16.77 17.57
CA LEU A 3 -7.86 17.89 16.71
C LEU A 3 -8.99 18.52 15.88
N LEU A 4 -10.11 17.82 15.70
CA LEU A 4 -11.31 18.35 15.01
C LEU A 4 -12.37 18.87 15.99
N HIS A 5 -12.21 18.64 17.30
CA HIS A 5 -13.19 19.06 18.30
C HIS A 5 -13.25 20.58 18.52
N ASN A 6 -12.25 21.34 18.07
CA ASN A 6 -12.18 22.80 18.28
C ASN A 6 -12.60 23.65 17.07
N THR A 7 -13.01 23.02 15.96
CA THR A 7 -13.48 23.72 14.78
C THR A 7 -14.94 23.39 14.59
N ASP A 8 -15.79 24.43 14.63
CA ASP A 8 -17.25 24.39 14.52
C ASP A 8 -17.71 24.03 13.09
N ILE A 9 -17.15 22.94 12.55
CA ILE A 9 -17.37 22.48 11.17
C ILE A 9 -18.79 21.94 11.01
N ALA A 10 -19.37 21.42 12.09
CA ALA A 10 -20.75 20.90 12.16
C ALA A 10 -21.80 21.98 12.49
N ASN A 11 -21.49 23.26 12.32
CA ASN A 11 -22.46 24.32 12.51
C ASN A 11 -23.58 24.23 11.44
N GLY A 12 -24.84 24.39 11.84
CA GLY A 12 -26.02 24.09 11.01
C GLY A 12 -26.08 24.88 9.71
N GLU A 13 -25.47 26.07 9.67
CA GLU A 13 -25.35 26.90 8.46
C GLU A 13 -24.47 26.24 7.39
N ASN A 14 -23.34 25.61 7.77
CA ASN A 14 -22.44 24.94 6.83
C ASN A 14 -23.09 23.72 6.15
N ILE A 15 -24.01 23.06 6.88
CA ILE A 15 -24.79 21.93 6.38
C ILE A 15 -25.86 22.42 5.42
N LYS A 16 -26.57 23.51 5.77
CA LYS A 16 -27.63 24.12 4.95
C LYS A 16 -27.12 24.70 3.63
N GLU A 17 -25.92 25.27 3.62
CA GLU A 17 -25.31 25.84 2.41
C GLU A 17 -24.71 24.79 1.45
N GLY A 18 -24.70 23.50 1.82
CA GLY A 18 -24.04 22.45 1.04
C GLY A 18 -22.50 22.52 1.03
N ASN A 19 -21.91 23.49 1.74
CA ASN A 19 -20.47 23.76 1.78
C ASN A 19 -19.71 22.89 2.81
N PHE A 20 -20.42 22.09 3.60
CA PHE A 20 -19.85 21.23 4.64
C PHE A 20 -18.65 20.42 4.16
N PHE A 21 -18.72 19.83 2.97
CA PHE A 21 -17.63 19.01 2.42
C PHE A 21 -16.39 19.83 2.08
N GLN A 22 -16.56 20.92 1.34
CA GLN A 22 -15.48 21.82 0.95
C GLN A 22 -14.73 22.29 2.19
N ARG A 23 -15.48 22.61 3.25
CA ARG A 23 -14.95 23.10 4.52
C ARG A 23 -14.23 22.00 5.32
N CYS A 24 -14.79 20.80 5.39
CA CYS A 24 -14.09 19.62 5.95
C CYS A 24 -12.75 19.35 5.23
N LEU A 25 -12.75 19.44 3.90
CA LEU A 25 -11.56 19.21 3.07
C LEU A 25 -10.51 20.32 3.28
N GLU A 26 -10.93 21.58 3.29
CA GLU A 26 -10.06 22.73 3.52
C GLU A 26 -9.45 22.71 4.92
N GLU A 27 -10.23 22.41 5.95
CA GLU A 27 -9.71 22.28 7.32
C GLU A 27 -8.79 21.07 7.46
N SER A 28 -9.08 19.96 6.78
CA SER A 28 -8.17 18.81 6.72
C SER A 28 -6.85 19.17 6.04
N LYS A 29 -6.90 19.92 4.93
CA LYS A 29 -5.70 20.42 4.23
C LYS A 29 -4.89 21.38 5.10
N LYS A 30 -5.54 22.38 5.73
CA LYS A 30 -4.89 23.32 6.66
C LYS A 30 -4.25 22.59 7.82
N CYS A 31 -4.93 21.58 8.37
CA CYS A 31 -4.38 20.74 9.43
C CYS A 31 -3.13 19.97 8.96
N LEU A 32 -3.16 19.39 7.76
CA LEU A 32 -2.01 18.70 7.17
C LEU A 32 -0.82 19.63 6.91
N VAL A 33 -1.06 20.85 6.40
CA VAL A 33 0.00 21.86 6.17
C VAL A 33 0.63 22.29 7.48
N ARG A 34 -0.19 22.64 8.48
CA ARG A 34 0.26 23.01 9.82
C ARG A 34 1.07 21.90 10.48
N LEU A 35 0.64 20.64 10.32
CA LEU A 35 1.39 19.48 10.81
C LEU A 35 2.74 19.31 10.08
N GLY A 36 2.78 19.54 8.76
CA GLY A 36 4.01 19.49 7.97
C GLY A 36 5.04 20.55 8.40
N GLU A 37 4.57 21.76 8.71
CA GLU A 37 5.41 22.87 9.18
C GLU A 37 5.90 22.67 10.61
N GLN A 38 5.04 22.24 11.53
CA GLN A 38 5.37 22.01 12.94
C GLN A 38 6.35 20.86 13.18
N LEU A 39 6.49 19.95 12.22
CA LEU A 39 7.23 18.69 12.40
C LEU A 39 8.53 18.62 11.60
N GLU A 40 8.92 19.71 10.92
CA GLU A 40 10.16 19.78 10.11
C GLU A 40 10.37 18.54 9.21
N LEU A 41 9.27 17.94 8.71
CA LEU A 41 9.24 16.67 7.95
C LEU A 41 9.94 16.72 6.58
N ARG A 42 10.74 17.75 6.32
CA ARG A 42 11.60 17.80 5.14
C ARG A 42 12.80 16.85 5.26
N GLY A 43 13.05 16.25 6.43
CA GLY A 43 14.11 15.26 6.64
C GLY A 43 13.68 13.81 6.37
N ARG A 44 14.47 13.10 5.55
CA ARG A 44 14.42 11.64 5.42
C ARG A 44 14.93 11.02 6.72
N MET A 45 14.11 10.22 7.41
CA MET A 45 14.54 9.50 8.62
C MET A 45 15.02 8.10 8.24
N ASP A 46 16.29 8.01 7.83
CA ASP A 46 16.97 6.74 7.56
C ASP A 46 17.80 6.33 8.80
N ASN A 47 17.86 5.02 9.12
CA ASN A 47 18.67 4.45 10.23
C ASN A 47 18.35 4.96 11.65
N VAL A 48 17.07 4.94 12.02
CA VAL A 48 16.62 5.30 13.37
C VAL A 48 17.08 4.25 14.39
N HIS A 49 17.79 4.69 15.43
CA HIS A 49 18.19 3.83 16.53
C HIS A 49 17.01 3.48 17.46
N ASP A 50 16.99 2.30 18.07
CA ASP A 50 15.87 1.82 18.92
C ASP A 50 15.52 2.79 20.07
N SER A 51 16.51 3.52 20.58
CA SER A 51 16.34 4.55 21.61
C SER A 51 15.56 5.79 21.14
N GLU A 52 15.49 6.02 19.83
CA GLU A 52 14.76 7.12 19.20
C GLU A 52 13.35 6.73 18.77
N LEU A 53 13.05 5.42 18.72
CA LEU A 53 11.71 4.91 18.41
C LEU A 53 10.62 5.55 19.27
N PRO A 54 10.75 5.78 20.58
CA PRO A 54 9.70 6.46 21.36
C PRO A 54 9.43 7.89 20.91
N LYS A 55 10.46 8.63 20.45
CA LYS A 55 10.30 10.00 19.92
C LYS A 55 9.61 9.98 18.56
N ILE A 56 10.06 9.09 17.68
CA ILE A 56 9.43 8.89 16.36
C ILE A 56 8.00 8.38 16.51
N TRP A 57 7.75 7.51 17.47
CA TRP A 57 6.42 7.03 17.81
C TRP A 57 5.50 8.17 18.26
N LYS A 58 6.01 9.08 19.09
CA LYS A 58 5.26 10.27 19.54
C LYS A 58 4.96 11.23 18.38
N ILE A 59 5.84 11.29 17.38
CA ILE A 59 5.65 12.03 16.13
C ILE A 59 4.62 11.31 15.24
N ALA A 60 4.74 9.99 15.04
CA ALA A 60 3.80 9.13 14.31
C ALA A 60 2.38 9.19 14.90
N GLN A 61 2.26 9.22 16.23
CA GLN A 61 1.01 9.40 16.97
C GLN A 61 0.32 10.75 16.70
N ARG A 62 1.02 11.76 16.16
CA ARG A 62 0.40 13.02 15.74
C ARG A 62 -0.17 12.96 14.32
N PHE A 63 0.28 12.02 13.48
CA PHE A 63 -0.32 11.69 12.17
C PHE A 63 -1.45 10.67 12.26
N TRP A 64 -1.69 10.18 13.47
CA TRP A 64 -2.53 9.02 13.79
C TRP A 64 -4.02 9.05 13.46
N PRO A 65 -4.69 10.20 13.26
CA PRO A 65 -6.08 10.17 12.79
C PRO A 65 -6.27 9.40 11.47
N LEU A 66 -5.19 9.18 10.70
CA LEU A 66 -5.20 8.48 9.41
C LEU A 66 -4.60 7.06 9.45
N ILE A 67 -3.82 6.72 10.47
CA ILE A 67 -3.20 5.40 10.65
C ILE A 67 -3.30 5.04 12.12
N HIS A 68 -4.08 4.01 12.43
CA HIS A 68 -4.53 3.75 13.80
C HIS A 68 -3.53 3.01 14.69
N HIS A 69 -2.57 2.25 14.16
CA HIS A 69 -1.42 1.65 14.87
C HIS A 69 -0.47 0.97 13.85
N ILE A 70 0.83 1.31 13.83
CA ILE A 70 1.87 0.51 13.11
C ILE A 70 2.83 -0.04 14.15
N TYR A 71 2.87 -1.36 14.27
CA TYR A 71 3.86 -2.08 15.09
C TYR A 71 4.85 -2.77 14.16
N LEU A 72 6.11 -2.36 14.23
CA LEU A 72 7.23 -3.05 13.59
C LEU A 72 7.85 -3.98 14.64
N ALA A 73 7.62 -5.28 14.49
CA ALA A 73 8.19 -6.30 15.36
C ALA A 73 9.16 -7.17 14.53
N THR A 74 10.44 -7.13 14.87
CA THR A 74 11.47 -8.01 14.30
C THR A 74 11.57 -9.29 15.12
N VAL A 75 10.60 -10.18 14.94
CA VAL A 75 10.50 -11.39 15.78
C VAL A 75 10.17 -12.61 14.91
N TYR A 76 11.11 -12.98 14.04
CA TYR A 76 11.06 -14.27 13.34
C TYR A 76 12.05 -15.22 14.00
N GLY A 77 11.55 -16.27 14.67
CA GLY A 77 12.38 -17.31 15.29
C GLY A 77 12.98 -16.98 16.65
N ASP A 78 12.51 -15.93 17.33
CA ASP A 78 12.94 -15.61 18.69
C ASP A 78 12.30 -16.58 19.71
N THR A 79 13.12 -17.23 20.53
CA THR A 79 12.67 -18.12 21.60
C THR A 79 12.39 -17.37 22.91
N ASN A 80 12.69 -16.08 22.97
CA ASN A 80 12.47 -15.27 24.16
C ASN A 80 10.97 -15.09 24.44
N GLN A 81 10.49 -15.68 25.53
CA GLN A 81 9.09 -15.66 25.93
C GLN A 81 8.54 -14.25 26.18
N ILE A 82 9.36 -13.32 26.68
CA ILE A 82 8.92 -11.94 26.96
C ILE A 82 8.69 -11.19 25.65
N ARG A 83 9.61 -11.35 24.67
CA ARG A 83 9.46 -10.72 23.35
C ARG A 83 8.29 -11.34 22.58
N ASN A 84 8.08 -12.65 22.72
CA ASN A 84 6.91 -13.33 22.16
C ASN A 84 5.61 -12.84 22.80
N ALA A 85 5.54 -12.69 24.13
CA ALA A 85 4.36 -12.16 24.81
C ALA A 85 4.03 -10.72 24.41
N ASN A 86 5.06 -9.86 24.31
CA ASN A 86 4.88 -8.48 23.84
C ASN A 86 4.44 -8.42 22.38
N THR A 87 5.02 -9.26 21.53
CA THR A 87 4.64 -9.37 20.12
C THR A 87 3.20 -9.88 20.00
N ASP A 88 2.82 -10.89 20.77
CA ASP A 88 1.46 -11.41 20.77
C ASP A 88 0.45 -10.39 21.28
N LYS A 89 0.79 -9.58 22.28
CA LYS A 89 -0.05 -8.46 22.74
C LYS A 89 -0.25 -7.42 21.63
N ALA A 90 0.80 -7.07 20.90
CA ALA A 90 0.71 -6.15 19.76
C ALA A 90 -0.08 -6.76 18.59
N ARG A 91 0.17 -8.04 18.27
CA ARG A 91 -0.59 -8.80 17.26
C ARG A 91 -2.05 -8.87 17.63
N ALA A 92 -2.41 -8.95 18.92
CA ALA A 92 -3.78 -8.99 19.45
C ALA A 92 -4.51 -7.63 19.43
N SER A 93 -3.82 -6.50 19.28
CA SER A 93 -4.45 -5.18 19.07
C SER A 93 -4.44 -4.69 17.60
N ALA A 94 -3.62 -5.30 16.72
CA ALA A 94 -3.52 -4.91 15.32
C ALA A 94 -4.81 -5.12 14.50
N HIS A 95 -5.22 -4.11 13.72
CA HIS A 95 -6.38 -4.22 12.82
C HIS A 95 -6.08 -5.01 11.54
N PHE A 96 -4.80 -5.11 11.17
CA PHE A 96 -4.30 -5.74 9.96
C PHE A 96 -2.89 -6.26 10.23
N GLU A 97 -2.51 -7.38 9.63
CA GLU A 97 -1.21 -8.00 9.82
C GLU A 97 -0.51 -8.25 8.48
N ILE A 98 0.77 -7.87 8.40
CA ILE A 98 1.61 -8.08 7.21
C ILE A 98 2.77 -8.96 7.62
N LEU A 99 2.87 -10.13 7.01
CA LEU A 99 3.98 -11.03 7.22
C LEU A 99 5.00 -10.81 6.10
N VAL A 100 6.18 -10.30 6.46
CA VAL A 100 7.27 -10.11 5.50
C VAL A 100 8.24 -11.28 5.60
N VAL A 101 8.40 -12.03 4.52
CA VAL A 101 9.31 -13.19 4.47
C VAL A 101 10.25 -13.12 3.26
N PRO A 102 11.45 -13.71 3.30
CA PRO A 102 12.25 -13.87 2.09
C PRO A 102 11.54 -14.75 1.05
N SER A 103 11.55 -14.34 -0.22
CA SER A 103 11.01 -15.09 -1.35
C SER A 103 11.53 -16.53 -1.39
N SER A 104 12.84 -16.72 -1.21
CA SER A 104 13.52 -18.01 -1.25
C SER A 104 13.11 -19.03 -0.18
N ARG A 105 12.41 -18.59 0.88
CA ARG A 105 11.99 -19.44 2.01
C ARG A 105 10.49 -19.45 2.22
N SER A 106 9.73 -18.83 1.33
CA SER A 106 8.29 -18.60 1.54
C SER A 106 7.47 -19.88 1.41
N ALA A 107 7.78 -20.77 0.47
CA ALA A 107 7.03 -22.00 0.24
C ALA A 107 7.50 -23.21 1.08
N THR A 108 8.72 -23.18 1.62
CA THR A 108 9.37 -24.36 2.23
C THR A 108 9.55 -24.26 3.73
N ASN A 109 9.27 -23.11 4.34
CA ASN A 109 9.50 -22.91 5.77
C ASN A 109 8.22 -23.11 6.58
N GLU A 110 8.13 -24.25 7.28
CA GLU A 110 7.01 -24.56 8.19
C GLU A 110 6.78 -23.47 9.24
N THR A 111 7.84 -22.80 9.70
CA THR A 111 7.70 -21.71 10.68
C THR A 111 6.96 -20.51 10.09
N HIS A 112 7.17 -20.22 8.80
CA HIS A 112 6.44 -19.15 8.12
C HIS A 112 4.97 -19.53 8.00
N ASP A 113 4.70 -20.78 7.65
CA ASP A 113 3.35 -21.27 7.44
C ASP A 113 2.53 -21.29 8.74
N GLN A 114 3.13 -21.77 9.83
CA GLN A 114 2.55 -21.70 11.17
C GLN A 114 2.25 -20.26 11.63
N ASN A 115 3.11 -19.31 11.28
CA ASN A 115 2.87 -17.90 11.61
C ASN A 115 1.75 -17.29 10.77
N LEU A 116 1.66 -17.70 9.50
CA LEU A 116 0.57 -17.34 8.61
C LEU A 116 -0.76 -17.87 9.14
N ASP A 117 -0.82 -19.17 9.49
CA ASP A 117 -2.00 -19.80 10.07
C ASP A 117 -2.42 -19.17 11.39
N ARG A 118 -1.46 -18.80 12.23
CA ARG A 118 -1.72 -18.05 13.46
C ARG A 118 -2.28 -16.66 13.19
N SER A 119 -1.80 -15.97 12.16
CA SER A 119 -2.34 -14.67 11.74
C SER A 119 -3.79 -14.81 11.26
N ILE A 120 -4.06 -15.77 10.37
CA ILE A 120 -5.40 -16.06 9.84
C ILE A 120 -6.35 -16.42 10.97
N SER A 121 -5.94 -17.32 11.87
CA SER A 121 -6.80 -17.77 12.98
C SER A 121 -7.19 -16.63 13.91
N ARG A 122 -6.30 -15.64 14.09
CA ARG A 122 -6.53 -14.49 14.97
C ARG A 122 -7.29 -13.35 14.29
N ARG A 123 -7.08 -13.13 12.98
CA ARG A 123 -7.53 -11.92 12.26
C ARG A 123 -8.50 -12.17 11.11
N GLY A 124 -8.50 -13.37 10.57
CA GLY A 124 -9.15 -13.71 9.32
C GLY A 124 -8.24 -13.42 8.13
N ALA A 125 -8.38 -14.24 7.08
CA ALA A 125 -7.55 -14.17 5.88
C ALA A 125 -7.61 -12.79 5.19
N ASN A 126 -8.76 -12.11 5.23
CA ASN A 126 -8.96 -10.78 4.67
C ASN A 126 -8.24 -9.64 5.41
N LYS A 127 -7.62 -9.92 6.57
CA LYS A 127 -6.85 -8.97 7.37
C LYS A 127 -5.38 -9.36 7.50
N THR A 128 -4.94 -10.31 6.69
CA THR A 128 -3.57 -10.82 6.63
C THR A 128 -3.05 -10.63 5.21
N LEU A 129 -1.83 -10.14 5.08
CA LEU A 129 -1.12 -10.03 3.79
C LEU A 129 0.24 -10.72 3.90
N LEU A 130 0.58 -11.56 2.92
CA LEU A 130 1.93 -12.10 2.78
C LEU A 130 2.74 -11.21 1.83
N VAL A 131 3.85 -10.67 2.30
CA VAL A 131 4.81 -9.94 1.47
C VAL A 131 6.09 -10.74 1.38
N THR A 132 6.43 -11.19 0.18
CA THR A 132 7.70 -11.91 -0.04
C THR A 132 8.75 -10.94 -0.57
N ASN A 133 9.71 -10.56 0.27
CA ASN A 133 10.79 -9.65 -0.07
C ASN A 133 11.99 -10.40 -0.68
N LYS A 134 12.88 -9.67 -1.34
CA LYS A 134 14.08 -10.20 -2.04
C LYS A 134 13.74 -11.07 -3.25
N CYS A 135 12.68 -10.72 -3.99
CA CYS A 135 12.38 -11.40 -5.26
C CYS A 135 13.50 -11.23 -6.31
N ASP A 136 14.39 -10.25 -6.14
CA ASP A 136 15.55 -10.01 -6.99
C ASP A 136 16.71 -11.00 -6.80
N VAL A 137 16.64 -11.89 -5.80
CA VAL A 137 17.65 -12.95 -5.61
C VAL A 137 17.34 -14.08 -6.59
N THR A 138 17.86 -13.95 -7.80
CA THR A 138 17.73 -14.96 -8.85
C THR A 138 18.77 -16.05 -8.64
N GLN A 139 18.36 -17.21 -8.11
CA GLN A 139 19.16 -18.43 -8.24
C GLN A 139 18.81 -19.13 -9.56
N VAL A 140 19.86 -19.62 -10.20
CA VAL A 140 19.95 -20.50 -11.38
C VAL A 140 18.73 -20.51 -12.32
N ILE A 141 18.47 -19.37 -12.99
CA ILE A 141 17.53 -19.32 -14.14
C ILE A 141 17.93 -20.32 -15.23
N LYS A 142 19.23 -20.65 -15.32
CA LYS A 142 19.79 -21.59 -16.29
C LYS A 142 19.24 -23.01 -16.17
N ASP A 143 18.77 -23.43 -14.99
CA ASP A 143 18.31 -24.80 -14.75
C ASP A 143 16.81 -24.97 -15.01
N ILE A 144 16.12 -23.92 -15.45
CA ILE A 144 14.68 -23.91 -15.64
C ILE A 144 14.32 -24.34 -17.06
N ASN A 145 13.83 -25.58 -17.19
CA ASN A 145 13.41 -26.18 -18.46
C ASN A 145 11.92 -25.92 -18.79
N GLU A 146 11.49 -24.67 -18.79
CA GLU A 146 10.12 -24.29 -19.18
C GLU A 146 10.09 -22.92 -19.89
N GLU A 147 9.00 -22.59 -20.58
CA GLU A 147 8.81 -21.27 -21.19
C GLU A 147 8.50 -20.19 -20.13
N PRO A 148 8.95 -18.93 -20.31
CA PRO A 148 9.71 -18.40 -21.45
C PRO A 148 11.23 -18.60 -21.33
N PHE A 149 11.73 -19.34 -20.32
CA PHE A 149 13.16 -19.43 -20.02
C PHE A 149 13.94 -20.17 -21.10
N LEU A 150 13.37 -21.23 -21.69
CA LEU A 150 13.97 -21.94 -22.83
C LEU A 150 14.21 -21.00 -24.01
N THR A 151 13.18 -20.24 -24.41
CA THR A 151 13.30 -19.22 -25.48
C THR A 151 14.37 -18.19 -25.14
N LEU A 152 14.39 -17.67 -23.91
CA LEU A 152 15.36 -16.65 -23.50
C LEU A 152 16.79 -17.19 -23.44
N GLN A 153 16.98 -18.46 -23.05
CA GLN A 153 18.28 -19.14 -23.09
C GLN A 153 18.75 -19.34 -24.53
N ALA A 154 17.87 -19.80 -25.43
CA ALA A 154 18.18 -19.94 -26.85
C ALA A 154 18.64 -18.60 -27.45
N ARG A 155 17.96 -17.48 -27.14
CA ARG A 155 18.37 -16.14 -27.57
C ARG A 155 19.74 -15.72 -27.06
N LEU A 156 20.11 -16.13 -25.84
CA LEU A 156 21.45 -15.84 -25.30
C LEU A 156 22.54 -16.67 -25.99
N GLU A 157 22.25 -17.93 -26.34
CA GLU A 157 23.19 -18.79 -27.08
C GLU A 157 23.31 -18.39 -28.55
N GLU A 158 22.25 -17.85 -29.18
CA GLU A 158 22.29 -17.32 -30.56
C GLU A 158 23.34 -16.21 -30.75
N ILE A 159 23.64 -15.46 -29.69
CA ILE A 159 24.52 -14.30 -29.73
C ILE A 159 25.97 -14.64 -29.40
N ARG A 160 26.19 -15.77 -28.72
CA ARG A 160 27.52 -16.19 -28.30
C ARG A 160 28.54 -16.29 -29.46
N PRO A 161 28.20 -16.83 -30.65
CA PRO A 161 29.15 -16.84 -31.77
C PRO A 161 29.52 -15.42 -32.24
N GLN A 162 28.56 -14.48 -32.19
CA GLN A 162 28.79 -13.09 -32.61
C GLN A 162 29.75 -12.36 -31.66
N GLU A 163 29.80 -12.76 -30.39
CA GLU A 163 30.78 -12.22 -29.45
C GLU A 163 32.17 -12.78 -29.69
N GLU A 164 32.26 -14.10 -29.92
CA GLU A 164 33.53 -14.76 -30.22
C GLU A 164 34.16 -14.16 -31.49
N ASP A 165 33.35 -13.91 -32.52
CA ASP A 165 33.79 -13.25 -33.77
C ASP A 165 34.26 -11.80 -33.54
N LEU A 166 33.64 -11.07 -32.61
CA LEU A 166 33.99 -9.67 -32.32
C LEU A 166 35.23 -9.53 -31.44
N GLU A 167 35.47 -10.49 -30.52
CA GLU A 167 36.67 -10.52 -29.67
C GLU A 167 37.97 -10.67 -30.48
N ASP A 168 37.89 -11.28 -31.65
CA ASP A 168 39.02 -11.50 -32.58
C ASP A 168 39.28 -10.32 -33.54
N THR A 169 38.44 -9.27 -33.51
CA THR A 169 38.58 -8.08 -34.37
C THR A 169 39.39 -6.96 -33.69
N ASP A 170 40.13 -6.18 -34.49
CA ASP A 170 40.94 -5.05 -33.97
C ASP A 170 40.05 -3.99 -33.28
N LYS A 171 40.35 -3.69 -32.01
CA LYS A 171 39.54 -2.81 -31.13
C LYS A 171 39.50 -1.33 -31.53
N ASP A 172 40.24 -0.95 -32.57
CA ASP A 172 40.32 0.41 -33.08
C ASP A 172 39.24 0.72 -34.14
N ASP A 173 38.46 -0.28 -34.58
CA ASP A 173 37.31 -0.07 -35.47
C ASP A 173 36.08 0.44 -34.69
N GLU A 174 35.65 1.67 -34.97
CA GLU A 174 34.46 2.29 -34.37
C GLU A 174 33.18 1.45 -34.59
N GLU A 175 33.08 0.77 -35.73
CA GLU A 175 31.94 -0.09 -36.09
C GLU A 175 31.88 -1.38 -35.24
N ALA A 176 33.04 -1.98 -34.94
CA ALA A 176 33.13 -3.13 -34.04
C ALA A 176 32.75 -2.77 -32.60
N ASN A 177 33.18 -1.59 -32.14
CA ASN A 177 32.83 -1.07 -30.82
C ASN A 177 31.32 -0.80 -30.67
N GLN A 178 30.67 -0.22 -31.69
CA GLN A 178 29.22 0.00 -31.67
C GLN A 178 28.44 -1.33 -31.67
N THR A 179 28.86 -2.29 -32.48
CA THR A 179 28.22 -3.62 -32.56
C THR A 179 28.31 -4.38 -31.22
N THR A 180 29.46 -4.26 -30.54
CA THR A 180 29.65 -4.84 -29.20
C THR A 180 28.70 -4.23 -28.17
N ALA A 181 28.55 -2.91 -28.18
CA ALA A 181 27.64 -2.21 -27.28
C ALA A 181 26.16 -2.60 -27.52
N ASP A 182 25.77 -2.83 -28.77
CA ASP A 182 24.41 -3.26 -29.13
C ASP A 182 24.13 -4.71 -28.65
N ILE A 183 25.12 -5.61 -28.77
CA ILE A 183 25.05 -6.97 -28.24
C ILE A 183 24.92 -6.98 -26.72
N ASP A 184 25.72 -6.20 -26.01
CA ASP A 184 25.65 -6.06 -24.56
C ASP A 184 24.28 -5.53 -24.11
N THR A 185 23.76 -4.52 -24.83
CA THR A 185 22.43 -3.95 -24.58
C THR A 185 21.35 -5.01 -24.77
N TYR A 186 21.40 -5.78 -25.87
CA TYR A 186 20.44 -6.85 -26.12
C TYR A 186 20.50 -7.93 -25.03
N LYS A 187 21.70 -8.36 -24.62
CA LYS A 187 21.90 -9.32 -23.53
C LYS A 187 21.28 -8.84 -22.23
N GLU A 188 21.47 -7.58 -21.89
CA GLU A 188 20.87 -6.99 -20.69
C GLU A 188 19.34 -7.04 -20.75
N ILE A 189 18.74 -6.74 -21.91
CA ILE A 189 17.29 -6.83 -22.14
C ILE A 189 16.79 -8.26 -21.94
N VAL A 190 17.45 -9.26 -22.53
CA VAL A 190 17.06 -10.67 -22.42
C VAL A 190 17.20 -11.16 -20.98
N LEU A 191 18.29 -10.83 -20.30
CA LEU A 191 18.48 -11.17 -18.88
C LEU A 191 17.44 -10.51 -17.99
N LYS A 192 17.09 -9.25 -18.25
CA LYS A 192 16.03 -8.54 -17.52
C LYS A 192 14.67 -9.21 -17.72
N ALA A 193 14.33 -9.58 -18.95
CA ALA A 193 13.11 -10.33 -19.25
C ALA A 193 13.07 -11.68 -18.51
N ALA A 194 14.19 -12.42 -18.50
CA ALA A 194 14.30 -13.69 -17.79
C ALA A 194 14.11 -13.54 -16.28
N ARG A 195 14.70 -12.50 -15.68
CA ARG A 195 14.53 -12.21 -14.25
C ARG A 195 13.10 -11.82 -13.90
N LEU A 196 12.44 -11.02 -14.73
CA LEU A 196 11.03 -10.67 -14.55
C LEU A 196 10.13 -11.91 -14.65
N ALA A 197 10.33 -12.75 -15.67
CA ALA A 197 9.61 -14.00 -15.81
C ALA A 197 9.80 -14.91 -14.60
N TYR A 198 11.03 -14.99 -14.06
CA TYR A 198 11.32 -15.75 -12.84
C TYR A 198 10.53 -15.23 -11.62
N ILE A 199 10.53 -13.90 -11.41
CA ILE A 199 9.80 -13.28 -10.30
C ILE A 199 8.29 -13.55 -10.41
N LEU A 200 7.73 -13.43 -11.61
CA LEU A 200 6.31 -13.69 -11.85
C LEU A 200 5.96 -15.15 -11.62
N ARG A 201 6.79 -16.07 -12.11
CA ARG A 201 6.62 -17.52 -11.90
C ARG A 201 6.67 -17.88 -10.42
N GLU A 202 7.70 -17.44 -9.69
CA GLU A 202 7.83 -17.75 -8.27
C GLU A 202 6.72 -17.08 -7.45
N GLY A 203 6.34 -15.84 -7.79
CA GLY A 203 5.18 -15.17 -7.23
C GLY A 203 3.90 -15.98 -7.42
N ALA A 204 3.65 -16.51 -8.63
CA ALA A 204 2.49 -17.34 -8.93
C ALA A 204 2.48 -18.65 -8.13
N LYS A 205 3.63 -19.30 -7.93
CA LYS A 205 3.73 -20.51 -7.09
C LYS A 205 3.37 -20.21 -5.64
N ILE A 206 3.92 -19.12 -5.08
CA ILE A 206 3.65 -18.72 -3.70
C ILE A 206 2.18 -18.32 -3.56
N GLN A 207 1.64 -17.55 -4.52
CA GLN A 207 0.23 -17.18 -4.54
C GLN A 207 -0.67 -18.41 -4.60
N ALA A 208 -0.38 -19.41 -5.43
CA ALA A 208 -1.14 -20.65 -5.50
C ALA A 208 -1.13 -21.40 -4.16
N HIS A 209 0.01 -21.43 -3.47
CA HIS A 209 0.12 -22.05 -2.15
C HIS A 209 -0.77 -21.35 -1.12
N VAL A 210 -0.75 -20.01 -1.05
CA VAL A 210 -1.54 -19.25 -0.06
C VAL A 210 -2.98 -18.98 -0.48
N GLN A 211 -3.33 -19.16 -1.75
CA GLN A 211 -4.69 -18.97 -2.26
C GLN A 211 -5.67 -19.93 -1.58
N SER A 212 -5.22 -21.15 -1.27
CA SER A 212 -5.98 -22.12 -0.47
C SER A 212 -6.39 -21.58 0.91
N LYS A 213 -5.61 -20.64 1.45
CA LYS A 213 -5.83 -19.97 2.73
C LYS A 213 -6.61 -18.65 2.61
N GLY A 214 -6.95 -18.23 1.38
CA GLY A 214 -7.72 -17.01 1.12
C GLY A 214 -6.98 -15.70 1.36
N ILE A 215 -5.63 -15.71 1.29
CA ILE A 215 -4.78 -14.54 1.53
C ILE A 215 -4.18 -14.03 0.22
N ASP A 216 -4.05 -12.70 0.12
CA ASP A 216 -3.31 -12.03 -0.93
C ASP A 216 -1.79 -12.10 -0.68
N GLN A 217 -1.00 -12.32 -1.73
CA GLN A 217 0.45 -12.25 -1.68
C GLN A 217 1.01 -11.17 -2.63
N LEU A 218 2.06 -10.47 -2.17
CA LEU A 218 2.80 -9.51 -2.96
C LEU A 218 4.30 -9.82 -2.93
N SER A 219 4.89 -9.98 -4.12
CA SER A 219 6.34 -10.09 -4.29
C SER A 219 6.98 -8.71 -4.32
N THR A 220 8.06 -8.51 -3.55
CA THR A 220 8.75 -7.23 -3.46
C THR A 220 10.27 -7.34 -3.47
N SER A 221 10.93 -6.27 -3.91
CA SER A 221 12.37 -6.07 -3.69
C SER A 221 12.64 -4.65 -3.19
N ALA A 222 12.89 -4.54 -1.88
CA ALA A 222 13.26 -3.26 -1.27
C ALA A 222 14.59 -2.72 -1.80
N ARG A 223 15.57 -3.59 -2.07
CA ARG A 223 16.90 -3.20 -2.58
C ARG A 223 16.80 -2.57 -3.97
N GLN A 224 16.12 -3.25 -4.90
CA GLN A 224 15.95 -2.72 -6.26
C GLN A 224 15.18 -1.40 -6.25
N PHE A 225 14.16 -1.28 -5.40
CA PHE A 225 13.40 -0.03 -5.29
C PHE A 225 14.27 1.13 -4.78
N GLN A 226 15.19 0.89 -3.85
CA GLN A 226 16.14 1.90 -3.40
C GLN A 226 17.12 2.29 -4.52
N LEU A 227 17.61 1.32 -5.29
CA LEU A 227 18.49 1.58 -6.45
C LEU A 227 17.78 2.44 -7.50
N CYS A 228 16.52 2.15 -7.85
CA CYS A 228 15.73 2.97 -8.78
C CYS A 228 15.55 4.42 -8.32
N LYS A 229 15.63 4.69 -7.01
CA LYS A 229 15.44 6.04 -6.44
C LYS A 229 16.73 6.78 -6.14
N ALA A 230 17.88 6.12 -6.22
CA ALA A 230 19.16 6.76 -5.97
C ALA A 230 19.54 7.66 -7.15
N ARG A 231 20.05 8.87 -6.85
CA ARG A 231 20.51 9.80 -7.90
C ARG A 231 21.75 9.29 -8.64
N LYS A 232 22.60 8.55 -7.92
CA LYS A 232 23.82 7.92 -8.41
C LYS A 232 23.92 6.55 -7.73
N PRO A 233 23.22 5.53 -8.23
CA PRO A 233 23.27 4.21 -7.62
C PRO A 233 24.67 3.60 -7.83
N GLU A 234 25.13 2.82 -6.86
CA GLU A 234 26.39 2.06 -6.96
C GLU A 234 26.36 1.00 -8.07
N SER A 235 25.15 0.53 -8.42
CA SER A 235 24.91 -0.43 -9.50
C SER A 235 23.57 -0.13 -10.17
N PRO A 236 23.43 -0.37 -11.49
CA PRO A 236 22.17 -0.16 -12.17
C PRO A 236 21.07 -1.07 -11.57
N PRO A 237 19.84 -0.54 -11.37
CA PRO A 237 18.74 -1.36 -10.91
C PRO A 237 18.37 -2.40 -11.97
N ILE A 238 18.25 -3.65 -11.53
CA ILE A 238 17.88 -4.78 -12.37
C ILE A 238 16.38 -4.74 -12.71
N LEU A 239 15.57 -4.35 -11.73
CA LEU A 239 14.12 -4.24 -11.88
C LEU A 239 13.75 -2.79 -12.13
N ASP A 240 12.74 -2.58 -12.97
CA ASP A 240 12.08 -1.28 -12.99
C ASP A 240 11.33 -1.03 -11.68
N ILE A 241 10.95 0.23 -11.43
CA ILE A 241 10.32 0.65 -10.19
C ILE A 241 9.01 -0.10 -9.89
N PHE A 242 8.25 -0.51 -10.91
CA PHE A 242 6.97 -1.21 -10.76
C PHE A 242 7.16 -2.70 -10.51
N ALA A 243 8.10 -3.33 -11.21
CA ALA A 243 8.52 -4.72 -11.04
C ALA A 243 9.10 -5.00 -9.64
N THR A 244 9.56 -3.96 -8.93
CA THR A 244 9.94 -4.11 -7.52
C THR A 244 8.77 -4.47 -6.59
N GLY A 245 7.52 -4.34 -7.02
CA GLY A 245 6.31 -4.61 -6.23
C GLY A 245 6.03 -3.62 -5.09
N ILE A 246 6.98 -2.74 -4.75
CA ILE A 246 6.81 -1.73 -3.70
C ILE A 246 5.68 -0.73 -4.04
N PRO A 247 5.52 -0.25 -5.29
CA PRO A 247 4.38 0.59 -5.64
C PRO A 247 3.04 -0.12 -5.42
N ALA A 248 2.92 -1.39 -5.81
CA ALA A 248 1.71 -2.18 -5.59
C ALA A 248 1.41 -2.36 -4.09
N LEU A 249 2.43 -2.66 -3.29
CA LEU A 249 2.30 -2.72 -1.83
C LEU A 249 1.84 -1.37 -1.24
N ARG A 250 2.39 -0.25 -1.70
CA ARG A 250 1.94 1.08 -1.25
C ARG A 250 0.48 1.35 -1.60
N ILE A 251 0.06 1.02 -2.82
CA ILE A 251 -1.34 1.15 -3.25
C ILE A 251 -2.26 0.30 -2.36
N PHE A 252 -1.87 -0.96 -2.11
CA PHE A 252 -2.60 -1.85 -1.22
C PHE A 252 -2.76 -1.24 0.19
N LEU A 253 -1.66 -0.77 0.78
CA LEU A 253 -1.66 -0.22 2.13
C LEU A 253 -2.46 1.08 2.24
N LEU A 254 -2.38 1.96 1.24
CA LEU A 254 -3.22 3.16 1.17
C LEU A 254 -4.70 2.82 0.97
N GLY A 255 -4.99 1.67 0.35
CA GLY A 255 -6.34 1.13 0.22
C GLY A 255 -6.96 0.62 1.52
N LEU A 256 -6.15 0.22 2.53
CA LEU A 256 -6.68 -0.35 3.77
C LEU A 256 -7.50 0.66 4.60
N PRO A 257 -7.00 1.88 4.91
CA PRO A 257 -7.81 2.91 5.56
C PRO A 257 -8.97 3.34 4.66
N ALA A 258 -8.76 3.46 3.35
CA ALA A 258 -9.79 3.92 2.42
C ALA A 258 -11.02 2.99 2.42
N ARG A 259 -10.81 1.66 2.39
CA ARG A 259 -11.91 0.68 2.48
C ARG A 259 -12.63 0.73 3.82
N THR A 260 -11.88 0.90 4.91
CA THR A 260 -12.45 0.99 6.26
C THR A 260 -13.25 2.28 6.42
N ASN A 261 -12.72 3.40 5.98
CA ASN A 261 -13.36 4.71 5.99
C ASN A 261 -14.59 4.72 5.09
N TYR A 262 -14.51 4.11 3.90
CA TYR A 262 -15.66 3.96 3.01
C TYR A 262 -16.77 3.11 3.64
N ARG A 263 -16.43 1.97 4.26
CA ARG A 263 -17.39 1.15 4.99
C ARG A 263 -18.00 1.92 6.15
N ALA A 264 -17.20 2.65 6.93
CA ALA A 264 -17.69 3.47 8.04
C ALA A 264 -18.64 4.57 7.53
N LEU A 265 -18.27 5.27 6.46
CA LEU A 265 -19.12 6.27 5.81
C LEU A 265 -20.44 5.64 5.34
N ARG A 266 -20.38 4.48 4.66
CA ARG A 266 -21.56 3.73 4.24
C ARG A 266 -22.44 3.37 5.44
N ASN A 267 -21.88 2.79 6.50
CA ASN A 267 -22.63 2.44 7.70
C ASN A 267 -23.25 3.68 8.37
N HIS A 268 -22.55 4.81 8.38
CA HIS A 268 -23.11 6.05 8.89
C HIS A 268 -24.31 6.52 8.06
N ILE A 269 -24.24 6.45 6.72
CA ILE A 269 -25.31 6.86 5.81
C ILE A 269 -26.52 5.94 5.88
N PHE A 270 -26.30 4.63 5.85
CA PHE A 270 -27.36 3.64 5.62
C PHE A 270 -27.86 2.96 6.89
N ASP A 271 -27.08 2.96 7.98
CA ASP A 271 -27.48 2.34 9.24
C ASP A 271 -27.66 3.40 10.34
N THR A 272 -26.59 4.18 10.63
CA THR A 272 -26.58 5.09 11.79
C THR A 272 -27.56 6.25 11.64
N LEU A 273 -27.57 6.90 10.47
CA LEU A 273 -28.39 8.08 10.22
C LEU A 273 -29.89 7.74 10.18
N PRO A 274 -30.34 6.64 9.55
CA PRO A 274 -31.71 6.15 9.71
C PRO A 274 -32.08 5.82 11.16
N ASP A 275 -31.20 5.19 11.93
CA ASP A 275 -31.43 4.93 13.35
C ASP A 275 -31.62 6.22 14.16
N ILE A 276 -30.82 7.25 13.88
CA ILE A 276 -30.97 8.58 14.48
C ILE A 276 -32.34 9.15 14.11
N VAL A 277 -32.76 9.07 12.83
CA VAL A 277 -34.09 9.54 12.40
C VAL A 277 -35.19 8.84 13.19
N VAL A 278 -35.11 7.51 13.34
CA VAL A 278 -36.12 6.74 14.08
C VAL A 278 -36.16 7.17 15.55
N LYS A 279 -35.01 7.30 16.20
CA LYS A 279 -34.92 7.75 17.61
C LYS A 279 -35.40 9.19 17.78
N SER A 280 -35.05 10.08 16.87
CA SER A 280 -35.55 11.46 16.83
C SER A 280 -37.06 11.45 16.70
N LYS A 281 -37.65 10.70 15.75
CA LYS A 281 -39.11 10.55 15.60
C LYS A 281 -39.79 10.00 16.85
N GLN A 282 -39.18 9.04 17.55
CA GLN A 282 -39.72 8.53 18.82
C GLN A 282 -39.75 9.63 19.90
N LEU A 283 -38.70 10.45 20.00
CA LEU A 283 -38.71 11.64 20.85
C LEU A 283 -39.80 12.64 20.42
N GLN A 284 -40.08 12.75 19.11
CA GLN A 284 -41.15 13.64 18.62
C GLN A 284 -42.53 13.24 19.13
N VAL A 285 -42.82 11.93 19.18
CA VAL A 285 -44.13 11.40 19.60
C VAL A 285 -44.32 11.53 21.11
N ASN A 286 -43.24 11.42 21.91
CA ASN A 286 -43.34 11.37 23.36
C ASN A 286 -43.37 12.75 24.06
N PHE A 287 -42.94 13.83 23.39
CA PHE A 287 -42.77 15.17 24.01
C PHE A 287 -43.50 16.28 23.23
N VAL A 288 -44.77 16.06 22.88
CA VAL A 288 -45.56 16.97 22.03
C VAL A 288 -45.77 18.35 22.67
N GLY A 289 -45.79 18.44 24.00
CA GLY A 289 -46.08 19.70 24.73
C GLY A 289 -44.87 20.57 25.10
N ASP A 290 -43.64 20.14 24.81
CA ASP A 290 -42.44 20.87 25.20
C ASP A 290 -41.90 21.70 24.02
N GLU A 291 -41.92 23.03 24.21
CA GLU A 291 -41.59 24.05 23.22
C GLU A 291 -40.11 23.97 22.79
N GLY A 292 -39.21 23.62 23.72
CA GLY A 292 -37.79 23.43 23.43
C GLY A 292 -37.53 22.25 22.49
N TYR A 293 -38.31 21.18 22.64
CA TYR A 293 -38.23 20.05 21.72
C TYR A 293 -38.86 20.39 20.37
N ALA A 294 -39.90 21.22 20.30
CA ALA A 294 -40.57 21.59 19.03
C ALA A 294 -39.59 22.15 17.98
N GLN A 295 -38.72 23.07 18.40
CA GLN A 295 -37.72 23.64 17.51
C GLN A 295 -36.66 22.62 17.08
N MET A 296 -36.24 21.73 18.00
CA MET A 296 -35.34 20.62 17.68
C MET A 296 -35.97 19.66 16.66
N ARG A 297 -37.30 19.43 16.72
CA ARG A 297 -38.01 18.57 15.75
C ARG A 297 -37.95 19.13 14.34
N GLU A 298 -38.19 20.43 14.20
CA GLU A 298 -38.20 21.13 12.91
C GLU A 298 -36.80 21.16 12.29
N ASN A 299 -35.78 21.45 13.10
CA ASN A 299 -34.38 21.40 12.67
C ASN A 299 -33.95 20.01 12.21
N LEU A 300 -34.25 18.96 12.98
CA LEU A 300 -33.88 17.59 12.60
C LEU A 300 -34.63 17.09 11.36
N ALA A 301 -35.91 17.45 11.20
CA ALA A 301 -36.68 17.09 10.01
C ALA A 301 -36.12 17.73 8.74
N HIS A 302 -35.54 18.92 8.85
CA HIS A 302 -34.93 19.64 7.73
C HIS A 302 -33.48 19.23 7.46
N GLU A 303 -32.65 19.09 8.50
CA GLU A 303 -31.20 18.88 8.37
C GLU A 303 -30.82 17.44 8.02
N ILE A 304 -31.58 16.43 8.49
CA ILE A 304 -31.22 15.03 8.25
C ILE A 304 -31.28 14.64 6.76
N PRO A 305 -32.32 15.01 5.98
CA PRO A 305 -32.34 14.76 4.54
C PRO A 305 -31.15 15.41 3.81
N ILE A 306 -30.83 16.67 4.15
CA ILE A 306 -29.70 17.41 3.55
C ILE A 306 -28.38 16.70 3.84
N LEU A 307 -28.16 16.29 5.10
CA LEU A 307 -26.97 15.55 5.49
C LEU A 307 -26.89 14.19 4.78
N LYS A 308 -28.01 13.49 4.63
CA LYS A 308 -28.07 12.20 3.92
C LYS A 308 -27.65 12.36 2.45
N ASP A 309 -28.19 13.35 1.76
CA ASP A 309 -27.89 13.58 0.34
C ASP A 309 -26.44 14.04 0.15
N ALA A 310 -25.93 14.92 1.02
CA ALA A 310 -24.54 15.34 1.01
C ALA A 310 -23.58 14.14 1.21
N LEU A 311 -23.89 13.25 2.16
CA LEU A 311 -23.06 12.06 2.41
C LEU A 311 -23.18 11.01 1.29
N MET A 312 -24.37 10.83 0.69
CA MET A 312 -24.53 9.95 -0.47
C MET A 312 -23.69 10.43 -1.65
N ASN A 313 -23.79 11.72 -1.98
CA ASN A 313 -22.98 12.34 -3.03
C ASN A 313 -21.48 12.15 -2.77
N LEU A 314 -21.04 12.36 -1.54
CA LEU A 314 -19.65 12.15 -1.11
C LEU A 314 -19.17 10.72 -1.36
N SER A 315 -20.00 9.73 -1.05
CA SER A 315 -19.66 8.31 -1.21
C SER A 315 -19.44 7.93 -2.68
N THR A 316 -20.17 8.56 -3.60
CA THR A 316 -20.05 8.34 -5.05
C THR A 316 -18.85 9.06 -5.66
N THR A 317 -18.61 10.34 -5.34
CA THR A 317 -17.49 11.11 -5.93
C THR A 317 -16.12 10.69 -5.39
N LEU A 318 -15.99 10.35 -4.10
CA LEU A 318 -14.69 9.96 -3.52
C LEU A 318 -14.06 8.74 -4.20
N VAL A 319 -14.88 7.75 -4.56
CA VAL A 319 -14.39 6.53 -5.21
C VAL A 319 -13.93 6.81 -6.64
N GLN A 320 -14.70 7.58 -7.41
CA GLN A 320 -14.33 7.96 -8.78
C GLN A 320 -13.11 8.90 -8.83
N ASP A 321 -13.16 10.02 -8.11
CA ASP A 321 -12.20 11.12 -8.29
C ASP A 321 -10.84 10.90 -7.62
N ARG A 322 -10.79 10.09 -6.55
CA ARG A 322 -9.58 9.98 -5.71
C ARG A 322 -8.92 8.61 -5.74
N ILE A 323 -9.65 7.56 -6.08
CA ILE A 323 -9.11 6.20 -6.18
C ILE A 323 -8.92 5.79 -7.64
N THR A 324 -9.84 6.17 -8.53
CA THR A 324 -9.84 5.65 -9.91
C THR A 324 -9.04 6.58 -10.84
N LEU A 325 -9.41 7.85 -10.92
CA LEU A 325 -8.82 8.84 -11.84
C LEU A 325 -7.30 9.12 -11.66
N PRO A 326 -6.78 9.42 -10.45
CA PRO A 326 -5.37 9.78 -10.29
C PRO A 326 -4.41 8.64 -10.63
N TRP A 327 -4.89 7.39 -10.57
CA TRP A 327 -4.07 6.21 -10.78
C TRP A 327 -4.16 5.68 -12.21
N GLU A 328 -5.25 5.95 -12.94
CA GLU A 328 -5.31 5.79 -14.39
C GLU A 328 -4.35 6.76 -15.11
N GLU A 329 -4.26 8.01 -14.65
CA GLU A 329 -3.29 8.98 -15.19
C GLU A 329 -1.83 8.54 -14.98
N ILE A 330 -1.51 7.90 -13.84
CA ILE A 330 -0.16 7.36 -13.58
C ILE A 330 0.15 6.17 -14.50
N ARG A 331 -0.84 5.32 -14.82
CA ARG A 331 -0.69 4.26 -15.84
C ARG A 331 -0.45 4.84 -17.23
N LEU A 332 -1.18 5.89 -17.60
CA LEU A 332 -1.05 6.52 -18.92
C LEU A 332 0.29 7.27 -19.08
N ARG A 333 0.80 7.91 -18.02
CA ARG A 333 2.10 8.60 -18.03
C ARG A 333 3.30 7.65 -18.08
N SER A 334 3.15 6.42 -17.58
CA SER A 334 4.22 5.41 -17.63
C SER A 334 4.31 4.74 -19.00
N THR A 335 3.20 4.63 -19.74
CA THR A 335 3.21 4.17 -21.14
C THR A 335 3.73 5.22 -22.11
N SER A 336 3.59 6.52 -21.81
CA SER A 336 4.05 7.61 -22.69
C SER A 336 5.54 7.98 -22.55
N SER A 337 6.24 7.50 -21.51
CA SER A 337 7.68 7.71 -21.34
C SER A 337 8.54 6.58 -21.94
N GLN A 338 7.94 5.65 -22.67
CA GLN A 338 8.61 4.58 -23.41
C GLN A 338 8.53 4.77 -24.94
N CYS A 339 8.15 5.95 -25.43
CA CYS A 339 8.25 6.33 -26.84
C CYS A 339 9.40 7.32 -27.05
#